data_AF-A0A4S4EUM7-F1
#
_entry.id   AF-A0A4S4EUM7-F1
#
_cell.length_a   1.000
_cell.length_b   1.000
_cell.length_c   1.000
_cell.angle_alpha   90.00
_cell.angle_beta   90.00
_cell.angle_gamma   90.00
#
_symmetry.space_group_name_H-M   'P 1'
#
loop_
_entity.id
_entity.type
_entity.pdbx_description
1 polymer ?
#
loop_
_entity_poly.entity_id
_entity_poly.type
_entity_poly.pdbx_seq_one_letter_code
_entity_poly.pdbx_strand_id
1 'polypeptide(L)'
;MSDDSGLASYVAGQIDRSLSWKDVKWLQTITTLPILVKGVLTAEDARLSIQAGAAGIIVSNHGARQLDYVPATIMALEEVVKAAQGRVPVFLDGGVRRGTDVFKALALGASGIFIGRPVVFSLAAEGEAGIRKVLQMLRDEFELTMALSGCRSLKEITRDHIVADWDIPRPIPRL
;
A
#
# COMPACT_ATOMS: atom_id res chain seq x y z
N MET A 1 -9.53 -19.17 28.72
CA MET A 1 -10.80 -19.12 27.97
C MET A 1 -11.03 -17.66 27.69
N SER A 2 -10.92 -17.24 26.44
CA SER A 2 -10.83 -15.82 26.07
C SER A 2 -12.18 -15.11 26.26
N ASP A 3 -12.20 -14.08 27.10
CA ASP A 3 -13.25 -13.06 27.18
C ASP A 3 -13.28 -12.24 25.87
N ASP A 4 -13.71 -12.88 24.79
CA ASP A 4 -13.95 -12.19 23.54
C ASP A 4 -15.33 -11.53 23.62
N SER A 5 -15.41 -10.23 23.34
CA SER A 5 -16.69 -9.53 23.33
C SER A 5 -17.65 -10.24 22.36
N GLY A 6 -18.89 -10.51 22.77
CA GLY A 6 -19.89 -11.14 21.89
C GLY A 6 -20.09 -10.40 20.56
N LEU A 7 -19.84 -9.08 20.54
CA LEU A 7 -19.83 -8.28 19.31
C LEU A 7 -18.65 -8.65 18.38
N ALA A 8 -17.46 -8.86 18.93
CA ALA A 8 -16.28 -9.25 18.15
C ALA A 8 -16.49 -10.63 17.50
N SER A 9 -17.03 -11.58 18.25
CA SER A 9 -17.36 -12.91 17.72
C SER A 9 -18.46 -12.85 16.64
N TYR A 10 -19.49 -12.01 16.83
CA TYR A 10 -20.53 -11.80 15.82
C TYR A 10 -19.96 -11.24 14.51
N VAL A 11 -19.17 -10.17 14.58
CA VAL A 11 -18.56 -9.54 13.38
C VAL A 11 -17.60 -10.51 12.69
N ALA A 12 -16.82 -11.29 13.44
CA ALA A 12 -15.96 -12.33 12.86
C ALA A 12 -16.77 -13.36 12.06
N GLY A 13 -17.97 -13.70 12.52
CA GLY A 13 -18.89 -14.61 11.83
C GLY A 13 -19.58 -14.02 10.58
N GLN A 14 -19.54 -12.69 10.38
CA GLN A 14 -20.11 -12.03 9.20
C GLN A 14 -19.12 -11.94 8.01
N ILE A 15 -17.88 -12.39 8.19
CA ILE A 15 -16.90 -12.41 7.09
C ILE A 15 -17.31 -13.47 6.06
N ASP A 16 -17.84 -13.01 4.93
CA ASP A 16 -18.28 -13.88 3.85
C ASP A 16 -17.10 -14.40 3.02
N ARG A 17 -16.95 -15.72 2.97
CA ARG A 17 -15.90 -16.41 2.20
C ARG A 17 -16.30 -16.70 0.75
N SER A 18 -17.56 -16.41 0.39
CA SER A 18 -18.10 -16.61 -0.96
C SER A 18 -17.93 -15.39 -1.89
N LEU A 19 -17.31 -14.31 -1.37
CA LEU A 19 -17.05 -13.09 -2.12
C LEU A 19 -16.27 -13.35 -3.40
N SER A 20 -16.67 -12.65 -4.44
CA SER A 20 -16.11 -12.69 -5.78
C SER A 20 -16.22 -11.31 -6.44
N TRP A 21 -15.74 -11.17 -7.67
CA TRP A 21 -15.80 -9.90 -8.41
C TRP A 21 -17.22 -9.38 -8.67
N LYS A 22 -18.25 -10.24 -8.63
CA LYS A 22 -19.66 -9.80 -8.73
C LYS A 22 -20.06 -8.95 -7.51
N ASP A 23 -19.45 -9.19 -6.37
CA ASP A 23 -19.81 -8.55 -5.10
C ASP A 23 -19.19 -7.15 -5.00
N VAL A 24 -18.05 -6.93 -5.67
CA VAL A 24 -17.52 -5.57 -5.92
C VAL A 24 -18.50 -4.75 -6.76
N LYS A 25 -19.07 -5.36 -7.81
CA LYS A 25 -20.10 -4.70 -8.64
C LYS A 25 -21.40 -4.47 -7.88
N TRP A 26 -21.82 -5.41 -7.03
CA TRP A 26 -22.95 -5.21 -6.13
C TRP A 26 -22.69 -4.05 -5.16
N LEU A 27 -21.49 -3.94 -4.58
CA LEU A 27 -21.16 -2.84 -3.67
C LEU A 27 -21.34 -1.46 -4.34
N GLN A 28 -21.03 -1.36 -5.64
CA GLN A 28 -21.25 -0.15 -6.44
C GLN A 28 -22.74 0.18 -6.69
N THR A 29 -23.67 -0.76 -6.51
CA THR A 29 -25.11 -0.47 -6.66
C THR A 29 -25.70 0.18 -5.42
N ILE A 30 -25.01 0.07 -4.27
CA ILE A 30 -25.48 0.59 -2.98
C ILE A 30 -24.69 1.82 -2.50
N THR A 31 -23.70 2.27 -3.28
CA THR A 31 -22.94 3.49 -2.98
C THR A 31 -22.46 4.17 -4.26
N THR A 32 -22.35 5.50 -4.22
CA THR A 32 -21.72 6.31 -5.29
C THR A 32 -20.28 6.69 -4.97
N LEU A 33 -19.78 6.30 -3.79
CA LEU A 33 -18.41 6.59 -3.38
C LEU A 33 -17.40 5.74 -4.18
N PRO A 34 -16.19 6.26 -4.44
CA PRO A 34 -15.12 5.49 -5.06
C PRO A 34 -14.76 4.23 -4.23
N ILE A 35 -14.78 3.07 -4.86
CA ILE A 35 -14.37 1.80 -4.24
C ILE A 35 -12.87 1.57 -4.48
N LEU A 36 -12.07 1.49 -3.40
CA LEU A 36 -10.68 1.05 -3.45
C LEU A 36 -10.58 -0.43 -3.10
N VAL A 37 -10.05 -1.26 -4.00
CA VAL A 37 -9.84 -2.69 -3.72
C VAL A 37 -8.51 -2.86 -3.00
N LYS A 38 -8.56 -3.34 -1.76
CA LYS A 38 -7.40 -3.53 -0.88
C LYS A 38 -7.07 -5.00 -0.73
N GLY A 39 -5.81 -5.37 -0.94
CA GLY A 39 -5.37 -6.77 -0.83
C GLY A 39 -4.78 -7.34 -2.11
N VAL A 40 -4.62 -6.52 -3.15
CA VAL A 40 -4.12 -6.97 -4.46
C VAL A 40 -2.60 -7.06 -4.41
N LEU A 41 -2.04 -8.23 -4.72
CA LEU A 41 -0.60 -8.47 -4.75
C LEU A 41 -0.11 -9.00 -6.12
N THR A 42 -1.01 -9.22 -7.08
CA THR A 42 -0.72 -9.84 -8.37
C THR A 42 -1.27 -8.99 -9.53
N ALA A 43 -0.65 -9.12 -10.70
CA ALA A 43 -1.10 -8.47 -11.92
C ALA A 43 -2.49 -8.92 -12.37
N GLU A 44 -2.84 -10.19 -12.15
CA GLU A 44 -4.12 -10.78 -12.51
C GLU A 44 -5.26 -10.08 -11.76
N ASP A 45 -5.15 -9.98 -10.44
CA ASP A 45 -6.18 -9.34 -9.61
C ASP A 45 -6.20 -7.82 -9.78
N ALA A 46 -5.09 -7.20 -10.17
CA ALA A 46 -5.08 -5.79 -10.55
C ALA A 46 -5.95 -5.54 -11.80
N ARG A 47 -5.83 -6.39 -12.82
CA ARG A 47 -6.67 -6.30 -14.03
C ARG A 47 -8.13 -6.59 -13.72
N LEU A 48 -8.42 -7.60 -12.91
CA LEU A 48 -9.79 -7.94 -12.50
C LEU A 48 -10.41 -6.82 -11.66
N SER A 49 -9.65 -6.18 -10.77
CA SER A 49 -10.11 -5.01 -10.00
C SER A 49 -10.57 -3.88 -10.91
N ILE A 50 -9.81 -3.58 -11.96
CA ILE A 50 -10.17 -2.56 -12.96
C ILE A 50 -11.41 -2.98 -13.75
N GLN A 51 -11.48 -4.24 -14.19
CA GLN A 51 -12.65 -4.77 -14.91
C GLN A 51 -13.93 -4.78 -14.04
N ALA A 52 -13.77 -4.94 -12.73
CA ALA A 52 -14.84 -4.85 -11.75
C ALA A 52 -15.24 -3.39 -11.42
N GLY A 53 -14.54 -2.39 -11.97
CA GLY A 53 -14.85 -0.96 -11.78
C GLY A 53 -14.27 -0.36 -10.50
N ALA A 54 -13.22 -0.95 -9.93
CA ALA A 54 -12.50 -0.32 -8.82
C ALA A 54 -12.01 1.07 -9.22
N ALA A 55 -12.16 2.05 -8.32
CA ALA A 55 -11.66 3.41 -8.51
C ALA A 55 -10.17 3.56 -8.17
N GLY A 56 -9.58 2.53 -7.56
CA GLY A 56 -8.17 2.45 -7.21
C GLY A 56 -7.83 1.13 -6.55
N ILE A 57 -6.54 0.85 -6.44
CA ILE A 57 -6.01 -0.41 -5.90
C ILE A 57 -5.09 -0.08 -4.74
N ILE A 58 -5.15 -0.85 -3.65
CA ILE A 58 -4.18 -0.79 -2.56
C ILE A 58 -3.41 -2.10 -2.51
N VAL A 59 -2.13 -2.03 -2.91
CA VAL A 59 -1.16 -3.12 -2.75
C VAL A 59 -0.90 -3.33 -1.28
N SER A 60 -1.42 -4.42 -0.75
CA SER A 60 -1.52 -4.67 0.69
C SER A 60 -1.52 -6.16 0.95
N ASN A 61 -0.65 -6.63 1.84
CA ASN A 61 -0.72 -7.97 2.42
C ASN A 61 -1.41 -7.98 3.80
N HIS A 62 -2.24 -6.96 4.05
CA HIS A 62 -2.95 -6.75 5.31
C HIS A 62 -1.98 -6.60 6.51
N GLY A 63 -0.81 -6.00 6.26
CA GLY A 63 0.26 -5.89 7.25
C GLY A 63 0.84 -7.24 7.67
N ALA A 64 0.89 -8.21 6.76
CA ALA A 64 1.38 -9.58 6.96
C ALA A 64 0.61 -10.35 8.04
N ARG A 65 -0.72 -10.24 8.05
CA ARG A 65 -1.60 -10.87 9.05
C ARG A 65 -2.59 -11.89 8.49
N GLN A 66 -2.60 -12.08 7.17
CA GLN A 66 -3.54 -12.97 6.49
C GLN A 66 -2.84 -14.28 6.08
N LEU A 67 -2.18 -14.30 4.93
CA LEU A 67 -1.42 -15.45 4.45
C LEU A 67 0.08 -15.19 4.63
N ASP A 68 0.79 -16.12 5.25
CA ASP A 68 2.26 -16.09 5.35
C ASP A 68 2.90 -16.46 4.00
N TYR A 69 4.18 -16.12 3.80
CA TYR A 69 4.94 -16.30 2.54
C TYR A 69 4.45 -15.50 1.32
N VAL A 70 3.42 -14.66 1.47
CA VAL A 70 3.13 -13.64 0.45
C VAL A 70 4.29 -12.63 0.38
N PRO A 71 4.56 -12.03 -0.79
CA PRO A 71 5.67 -11.09 -0.92
C PRO A 71 5.48 -9.87 -0.01
N ALA A 72 6.60 -9.20 0.28
CA ALA A 72 6.54 -7.83 0.77
C ALA A 72 5.83 -6.95 -0.26
N THR A 73 4.97 -6.05 0.19
CA THR A 73 4.15 -5.21 -0.71
C THR A 73 4.98 -4.35 -1.65
N ILE A 74 6.18 -3.92 -1.22
CA ILE A 74 7.10 -3.17 -2.08
C ILE A 74 7.63 -3.99 -3.27
N MET A 75 7.76 -5.32 -3.10
CA MET A 75 8.18 -6.24 -4.16
C MET A 75 7.06 -6.48 -5.17
N ALA A 76 5.82 -6.56 -4.69
CA ALA A 76 4.62 -6.77 -5.52
C ALA A 76 4.15 -5.49 -6.24
N LEU A 77 4.57 -4.32 -5.75
CA LEU A 77 4.03 -3.03 -6.19
C LEU A 77 4.20 -2.79 -7.69
N GLU A 78 5.41 -2.95 -8.21
CA GLU A 78 5.71 -2.58 -9.58
C GLU A 78 4.95 -3.46 -10.59
N GLU A 79 4.73 -4.73 -10.27
CA GLU A 79 3.89 -5.65 -11.04
C GLU A 79 2.45 -5.14 -11.13
N VAL A 80 1.85 -4.79 -9.98
CA VAL A 80 0.47 -4.28 -9.91
C VAL A 80 0.32 -2.93 -10.62
N VAL A 81 1.29 -2.02 -10.46
CA VAL A 81 1.34 -0.73 -11.15
C VAL A 81 1.35 -0.93 -12.67
N LYS A 82 2.24 -1.81 -13.17
CA LYS A 82 2.34 -2.14 -14.60
C LYS A 82 1.03 -2.73 -15.12
N ALA A 83 0.40 -3.62 -14.35
CA ALA A 83 -0.89 -4.22 -14.71
C ALA A 83 -2.05 -3.21 -14.72
N ALA A 84 -1.98 -2.16 -13.90
CA ALA A 84 -2.99 -1.12 -13.83
C ALA A 84 -2.95 -0.13 -15.01
N GLN A 85 -1.81 -0.02 -15.71
CA GLN A 85 -1.63 0.80 -16.92
C GLN A 85 -2.10 2.26 -16.76
N GLY A 86 -1.95 2.83 -15.55
CA GLY A 86 -2.37 4.20 -15.25
C GLY A 86 -3.89 4.45 -15.31
N ARG A 87 -4.72 3.41 -15.44
CA ARG A 87 -6.19 3.56 -15.53
C ARG A 87 -6.81 4.00 -14.21
N VAL A 88 -6.20 3.60 -13.09
CA VAL A 88 -6.61 3.94 -11.72
C VAL A 88 -5.35 4.16 -10.87
N PRO A 89 -5.42 4.99 -9.80
CA PRO A 89 -4.31 5.11 -8.87
C PRO A 89 -4.05 3.78 -8.15
N VAL A 90 -2.77 3.49 -7.93
CA VAL A 90 -2.30 2.36 -7.15
C VAL A 90 -1.60 2.90 -5.90
N PHE A 91 -2.01 2.44 -4.73
CA PHE A 91 -1.44 2.81 -3.44
C PHE A 91 -0.73 1.61 -2.82
N LEU A 92 0.06 1.85 -1.77
CA LEU A 92 0.75 0.80 -1.02
C LEU A 92 0.54 0.94 0.50
N ASP A 93 0.39 -0.18 1.20
CA ASP A 93 0.58 -0.26 2.65
C ASP A 93 1.54 -1.40 3.03
N GLY A 94 1.80 -1.56 4.34
CA GLY A 94 2.67 -2.62 4.85
C GLY A 94 4.13 -2.20 4.88
N GLY A 95 4.75 -2.25 6.06
CA GLY A 95 6.20 -1.98 6.21
C GLY A 95 6.66 -0.52 6.17
N VAL A 96 5.89 0.45 5.63
CA VAL A 96 6.31 1.87 5.56
C VAL A 96 6.54 2.47 6.95
N ARG A 97 7.79 2.86 7.27
CA ARG A 97 8.16 3.46 8.57
C ARG A 97 9.07 4.67 8.45
N ARG A 98 9.63 4.93 7.27
CA ARG A 98 10.53 6.05 6.99
C ARG A 98 10.07 6.87 5.79
N GLY A 99 10.49 8.13 5.73
CA GLY A 99 10.33 8.96 4.53
C GLY A 99 10.97 8.34 3.28
N THR A 100 12.08 7.62 3.43
CA THR A 100 12.72 6.88 2.33
C THR A 100 11.89 5.70 1.83
N ASP A 101 11.07 5.08 2.68
CA ASP A 101 10.13 4.02 2.25
C ASP A 101 9.01 4.61 1.40
N VAL A 102 8.51 5.79 1.77
CA VAL A 102 7.53 6.56 0.97
C VAL A 102 8.12 6.86 -0.41
N PHE A 103 9.33 7.41 -0.45
CA PHE A 103 10.01 7.75 -1.71
C PHE A 103 10.18 6.53 -2.63
N LYS A 104 10.64 5.39 -2.10
CA LYS A 104 10.79 4.14 -2.86
C LYS A 104 9.46 3.65 -3.45
N ALA A 105 8.37 3.69 -2.66
CA ALA A 105 7.05 3.29 -3.14
C ALA A 105 6.57 4.20 -4.28
N LEU A 106 6.75 5.51 -4.16
CA LEU A 106 6.39 6.45 -5.22
C LEU A 106 7.24 6.27 -6.49
N ALA A 107 8.55 6.04 -6.33
CA ALA A 107 9.45 5.76 -7.44
C ALA A 107 9.12 4.45 -8.18
N LEU A 108 8.50 3.47 -7.49
CA LEU A 108 7.94 2.25 -8.10
C LEU A 108 6.53 2.44 -8.69
N GLY A 109 5.99 3.66 -8.63
CA GLY A 109 4.74 4.05 -9.28
C GLY A 109 3.50 4.06 -8.39
N ALA A 110 3.65 3.94 -7.06
CA ALA A 110 2.52 4.21 -6.16
C ALA A 110 2.13 5.70 -6.22
N SER A 111 0.83 5.99 -6.20
CA SER A 111 0.27 7.34 -6.10
C SER A 111 0.29 7.89 -4.66
N GLY A 112 0.55 7.04 -3.68
CA GLY A 112 0.58 7.35 -2.26
C GLY A 112 0.69 6.09 -1.41
N ILE A 113 0.85 6.26 -0.10
CA ILE A 113 0.98 5.16 0.86
C ILE A 113 0.04 5.31 2.04
N PHE A 114 -0.18 4.21 2.77
CA PHE A 114 -0.89 4.18 4.05
C PHE A 114 -0.02 3.58 5.16
N ILE A 115 -0.21 4.07 6.40
CA ILE A 115 0.42 3.52 7.61
C ILE A 115 -0.64 2.99 8.58
N GLY A 116 -0.41 1.80 9.14
CA GLY A 116 -1.30 1.17 10.11
C GLY A 116 -0.69 1.17 11.52
N ARG A 117 0.18 0.20 11.79
CA ARG A 117 0.81 -0.01 13.12
C ARG A 117 1.43 1.26 13.76
N PRO A 118 2.14 2.14 13.02
CA PRO A 118 2.69 3.36 13.62
C PRO A 118 1.63 4.21 14.31
N VAL A 119 0.41 4.30 13.74
CA VAL A 119 -0.69 5.08 14.30
C VAL A 119 -1.12 4.53 15.67
N VAL A 120 -1.39 3.23 15.78
CA VAL A 120 -1.85 2.63 17.04
C VAL A 120 -0.76 2.59 18.11
N PHE A 121 0.51 2.44 17.70
CA PHE A 121 1.64 2.48 18.64
C PHE A 121 1.85 3.89 19.20
N SER A 122 1.83 4.91 18.35
CA SER A 122 1.98 6.28 18.81
C SER A 122 0.76 6.77 19.59
N LEU A 123 -0.44 6.30 19.22
CA LEU A 123 -1.67 6.57 19.96
C LEU A 123 -1.58 6.02 21.39
N ALA A 124 -1.09 4.79 21.54
CA ALA A 124 -0.92 4.19 22.87
C ALA A 124 0.15 4.92 23.71
N ALA A 125 1.21 5.42 23.07
CA ALA A 125 2.29 6.11 23.77
C ALA A 125 1.94 7.55 24.19
N GLU A 126 1.35 8.33 23.29
CA GLU A 126 1.18 9.78 23.46
C GLU A 126 -0.17 10.30 22.92
N GLY A 127 -1.17 9.43 22.78
CA GLY A 127 -2.50 9.83 22.31
C GLY A 127 -2.48 10.48 20.91
N GLU A 128 -3.31 11.49 20.72
CA GLU A 128 -3.36 12.28 19.49
C GLU A 128 -2.01 12.94 19.17
N ALA A 129 -1.29 13.42 20.19
CA ALA A 129 0.02 14.05 20.02
C ALA A 129 1.04 13.08 19.42
N GLY A 130 0.99 11.80 19.81
CA GLY A 130 1.81 10.75 19.22
C GLY A 130 1.52 10.55 17.73
N ILE A 131 0.24 10.49 17.34
CA ILE A 131 -0.14 10.37 15.93
C ILE A 131 0.36 11.57 15.14
N ARG A 132 0.14 12.80 15.63
CA ARG A 132 0.64 14.03 14.99
C ARG A 132 2.16 13.98 14.82
N LYS A 133 2.89 13.51 15.83
CA LYS A 133 4.35 13.35 15.79
C LYS A 133 4.79 12.35 14.71
N VAL A 134 4.15 11.18 14.61
CA VAL A 134 4.46 10.20 13.57
C VAL A 134 4.20 10.74 12.16
N LEU A 135 3.08 11.42 11.96
CA LEU A 135 2.76 12.05 10.67
C LEU A 135 3.76 13.15 10.31
N GLN A 136 4.16 13.97 11.29
CA GLN A 136 5.17 15.02 11.11
C GLN A 136 6.54 14.42 10.76
N MET A 137 7.00 13.42 11.51
CA MET A 137 8.30 12.76 11.25
C MET A 137 8.33 12.13 9.85
N LEU A 138 7.28 11.41 9.44
CA LEU A 138 7.24 10.82 8.09
C LEU A 138 7.27 11.89 6.99
N ARG A 139 6.58 13.01 7.19
CA ARG A 139 6.60 14.14 6.26
C ARG A 139 7.99 14.76 6.18
N ASP A 140 8.61 15.07 7.31
CA ASP A 140 9.92 15.74 7.35
C ASP A 140 11.03 14.85 6.76
N GLU A 141 11.02 13.55 7.10
CA GLU A 141 11.94 12.59 6.50
C GLU A 141 11.72 12.44 4.99
N PHE A 142 10.46 12.44 4.53
CA PHE A 142 10.14 12.31 3.11
C PHE A 142 10.55 13.57 2.33
N GLU A 143 10.29 14.76 2.87
CA GLU A 143 10.73 16.04 2.31
C GLU A 143 12.25 16.11 2.20
N LEU A 144 12.97 15.72 3.25
CA LEU A 144 14.44 15.62 3.23
C LEU A 144 14.92 14.61 2.18
N THR A 145 14.26 13.45 2.07
CA THR A 145 14.60 12.44 1.05
C THR A 145 14.41 13.01 -0.36
N MET A 146 13.29 13.71 -0.62
CA MET A 146 13.06 14.36 -1.91
C MET A 146 14.13 15.41 -2.21
N ALA A 147 14.48 16.26 -1.24
CA ALA A 147 15.51 17.28 -1.41
C ALA A 147 16.88 16.68 -1.73
N LEU A 148 17.30 15.62 -1.02
CA LEU A 148 18.57 14.94 -1.26
C LEU A 148 18.59 14.13 -2.56
N SER A 149 17.43 13.66 -3.02
CA SER A 149 17.27 13.00 -4.32
C SER A 149 17.12 14.00 -5.49
N GLY A 150 17.07 15.31 -5.22
CA GLY A 150 16.91 16.33 -6.26
C GLY A 150 15.49 16.47 -6.81
N CYS A 151 14.46 15.99 -6.11
CA CYS A 151 13.06 16.08 -6.52
C CYS A 151 12.35 17.22 -5.76
N ARG A 152 11.79 18.19 -6.48
CA ARG A 152 11.06 19.34 -5.91
C ARG A 152 9.54 19.12 -5.87
N SER A 153 9.07 18.10 -6.56
CA SER A 153 7.65 17.72 -6.64
C SER A 153 7.51 16.21 -6.79
N LEU A 154 6.34 15.65 -6.47
CA LEU A 154 6.10 14.21 -6.61
C LEU A 154 6.27 13.73 -8.07
N LYS A 155 6.00 14.60 -9.05
CA LYS A 155 6.16 14.30 -10.48
C LYS A 155 7.62 14.11 -10.90
N GLU A 156 8.56 14.65 -10.12
CA GLU A 156 10.00 14.50 -10.36
C GLU A 156 10.55 13.21 -9.73
N ILE A 157 9.78 12.50 -8.91
CA ILE A 157 10.16 11.19 -8.40
C ILE A 157 9.95 10.16 -9.52
N THR A 158 11.05 9.64 -10.06
CA THR A 158 11.03 8.67 -11.15
C THR A 158 11.64 7.33 -10.74
N ARG A 159 11.39 6.29 -11.53
CA ARG A 159 11.95 4.95 -11.35
C ARG A 159 13.49 4.93 -11.34
N ASP A 160 14.13 5.86 -12.04
CA ASP A 160 15.60 5.97 -12.14
C ASP A 160 16.28 6.47 -10.85
N HIS A 161 15.51 7.05 -9.91
CA HIS A 161 16.04 7.49 -8.62
C HIS A 161 16.31 6.31 -7.67
N ILE A 162 15.90 5.10 -8.02
CA ILE A 162 16.08 3.90 -7.20
C ILE A 162 16.69 2.77 -8.02
N VAL A 163 17.45 1.91 -7.35
CA VAL A 163 17.89 0.63 -7.86
C VAL A 163 17.40 -0.42 -6.89
N ALA A 164 16.63 -1.38 -7.38
CA ALA A 164 16.14 -2.49 -6.62
C ALA A 164 17.03 -3.72 -6.82
N ASP A 165 17.11 -4.59 -5.82
CA ASP A 165 17.97 -5.79 -5.90
C ASP A 165 17.53 -6.75 -7.01
N TRP A 166 16.26 -6.69 -7.43
CA TRP A 166 15.73 -7.47 -8.55
C TRP A 166 16.01 -6.86 -9.94
N ASP A 167 16.73 -5.74 -10.02
CA ASP A 167 17.08 -5.07 -11.29
C ASP A 167 18.35 -5.66 -11.98
N ILE A 168 19.00 -6.71 -11.46
CA ILE A 168 20.44 -7.01 -11.70
C ILE A 168 20.65 -8.24 -12.62
N PRO A 169 21.65 -8.24 -13.56
CA PRO A 169 23.10 -8.32 -13.26
C PRO A 169 23.93 -7.07 -13.63
N ARG A 170 24.82 -6.60 -12.74
CA ARG A 170 25.82 -5.54 -13.04
C ARG A 170 27.02 -6.19 -13.72
N PRO A 171 27.39 -5.83 -14.96
CA PRO A 171 28.75 -6.05 -15.43
C PRO A 171 29.65 -5.05 -14.71
N ILE A 172 30.59 -5.54 -13.90
CA ILE A 172 31.73 -4.76 -13.43
C ILE A 172 32.57 -4.42 -14.69
N PRO A 173 32.85 -3.14 -15.01
CA PRO A 173 33.87 -2.82 -16.00
C PRO A 173 35.18 -3.41 -15.48
N ARG A 174 35.78 -4.36 -16.21
CA ARG A 174 37.16 -4.76 -15.94
C ARG A 174 38.03 -3.53 -16.16
N LEU A 175 38.68 -3.05 -15.10
CA LEU A 175 39.81 -2.13 -15.18
C LEU A 175 40.94 -2.77 -15.99
#